data_AF-A0A2E6SEA3-F1
#
_entry.id   AF-A0A2E6SEA3-F1
#
_cell.length_a   1.000
_cell.length_b   1.000
_cell.length_c   1.000
_cell.angle_alpha   90.00
_cell.angle_beta   90.00
_cell.angle_gamma   90.00
#
_symmetry.space_group_name_H-M   'P 1'
#
loop_
_entity.id
_entity.type
_entity.pdbx_description
1 polymer ?
#
loop_
_entity_poly.entity_id
_entity_poly.type
_entity_poly.pdbx_seq_one_letter_code
_entity_poly.pdbx_strand_id
1 'polypeptide(L)'
;MVVLNNQLLYSAIALLFTLFGVAGLYIYLWADFIAGVQLLVYIGGINVLIIFGIMLTNRISSIRLSQTNVQQGVGGVVSLWLMLLIGIVISKTPWYQVTSAEPSSTVREVGILLMTKYLLPFEAISILLLGALIGAALLSREAN
;
A
#
# COMPACT_ATOMS: atom_id res chain seq x y z
N MET A 1 8.46 8.96 -9.26
CA MET A 1 9.82 8.40 -9.08
C MET A 1 9.82 6.88 -8.97
N VAL A 2 8.95 6.27 -8.14
CA VAL A 2 8.85 4.80 -7.99
C VAL A 2 8.73 4.05 -9.34
N VAL A 3 7.84 4.49 -10.23
CA VAL A 3 7.58 3.83 -11.52
C VAL A 3 8.57 4.24 -12.62
N LEU A 4 9.22 5.39 -12.48
CA LEU A 4 10.09 5.96 -13.52
C LEU A 4 11.55 5.53 -13.39
N ASN A 5 11.96 5.05 -12.22
CA ASN A 5 13.34 4.73 -11.97
C ASN A 5 13.68 3.31 -12.42
N ASN A 6 14.81 3.17 -13.10
CA ASN A 6 15.26 1.89 -13.67
C ASN A 6 15.96 0.99 -12.65
N GLN A 7 16.27 1.51 -11.46
CA GLN A 7 16.91 0.77 -10.38
C GLN A 7 15.92 0.47 -9.27
N LEU A 8 15.66 -0.83 -9.06
CA LEU A 8 14.64 -1.32 -8.13
C LEU A 8 14.86 -0.87 -6.68
N LEU A 9 16.11 -0.81 -6.21
CA LEU A 9 16.43 -0.32 -4.87
C LEU A 9 15.99 1.15 -4.69
N TYR A 10 16.30 2.00 -5.66
CA TYR A 10 15.90 3.41 -5.59
C TYR A 10 14.39 3.57 -5.74
N SER A 11 13.71 2.73 -6.53
CA SER A 11 12.24 2.70 -6.58
C SER A 11 11.64 2.29 -5.23
N ALA A 12 12.22 1.30 -4.54
CA ALA A 12 11.77 0.87 -3.22
C ALA A 12 11.99 1.94 -2.13
N ILE A 13 13.12 2.66 -2.18
CA ILE A 13 13.36 3.82 -1.30
C ILE A 13 12.40 4.97 -1.64
N ALA A 14 12.16 5.26 -2.92
CA ALA A 14 11.16 6.25 -3.31
C ALA A 14 9.75 5.87 -2.81
N LEU A 15 9.43 4.57 -2.77
CA LEU A 15 8.15 4.07 -2.26
C LEU A 15 7.99 4.40 -0.76
N LEU A 16 9.06 4.29 0.03
CA LEU A 16 9.06 4.69 1.44
C LEU A 16 8.57 6.14 1.60
N PHE A 17 9.12 7.08 0.84
CA PHE A 17 8.69 8.48 0.89
C PHE A 17 7.22 8.67 0.50
N THR A 18 6.73 7.92 -0.50
CA THR A 18 5.31 7.99 -0.88
C THR A 18 4.40 7.46 0.23
N LEU A 19 4.76 6.35 0.88
CA LEU A 19 3.99 5.75 1.98
C LEU A 19 4.01 6.65 3.21
N PHE A 20 5.12 7.33 3.46
CA PHE A 20 5.23 8.33 4.52
C PHE A 20 4.36 9.55 4.23
N GLY A 21 4.32 10.02 2.98
CA GLY A 21 3.41 11.08 2.55
C GLY A 21 1.94 10.70 2.76
N VAL A 22 1.55 9.46 2.46
CA VAL A 22 0.20 8.94 2.73
C VAL A 22 -0.11 8.92 4.24
N ALA A 23 0.85 8.53 5.09
CA ALA A 23 0.68 8.62 6.54
C ALA A 23 0.45 10.08 7.00
N GLY A 24 1.16 11.04 6.40
CA GLY A 24 0.94 12.46 6.62
C GLY A 24 -0.48 12.92 6.24
N LEU A 25 -1.01 12.43 5.11
CA LEU A 25 -2.40 12.69 4.72
C LEU A 25 -3.41 12.09 5.69
N TYR A 26 -3.14 10.90 6.27
CA TYR A 26 -3.99 10.32 7.31
C TYR A 26 -3.99 11.16 8.59
N ILE A 27 -2.83 11.65 9.02
CA ILE A 27 -2.74 12.56 10.17
C ILE A 27 -3.52 13.85 9.87
N TYR A 28 -3.37 14.41 8.67
CA TYR A 28 -4.11 15.60 8.24
C TYR A 28 -5.64 15.41 8.24
N LEU A 29 -6.11 14.18 8.02
CA LEU A 29 -7.53 13.81 8.05
C LEU A 29 -8.00 13.27 9.41
N TRP A 30 -7.25 13.52 10.49
CA TRP A 30 -7.54 13.05 11.86
C TRP A 30 -7.64 11.53 12.02
N ALA A 31 -6.97 10.75 11.17
CA ALA A 31 -6.97 9.28 11.20
C ALA A 31 -5.70 8.74 11.89
N ASP A 32 -5.56 8.99 13.20
CA ASP A 32 -4.39 8.65 14.02
C ASP A 32 -4.07 7.14 14.04
N PHE A 33 -5.07 6.28 14.24
CA PHE A 33 -4.88 4.83 14.26
C PHE A 33 -4.36 4.29 12.93
N ILE A 34 -5.00 4.67 11.82
CA ILE A 34 -4.63 4.20 10.47
C ILE A 34 -3.28 4.78 10.04
N ALA A 35 -2.95 6.01 10.43
CA ALA A 35 -1.61 6.55 10.23
C ALA A 35 -0.53 5.72 10.95
N GLY A 36 -0.78 5.32 12.20
CA GLY A 36 0.11 4.41 12.94
C GLY A 36 0.28 3.06 12.26
N VAL A 37 -0.83 2.44 11.82
CA VAL A 37 -0.82 1.17 11.06
C VAL A 37 -0.07 1.34 9.73
N GLN A 38 -0.19 2.48 9.06
CA GLN A 38 0.52 2.79 7.82
C GLN A 38 2.04 2.72 8.00
N LEU A 39 2.54 3.32 9.09
CA LEU A 39 3.96 3.30 9.42
C LEU A 39 4.42 1.90 9.85
N LEU A 40 3.67 1.21 10.70
CA LEU A 40 4.08 -0.10 11.22
C LEU A 40 4.06 -1.19 10.13
N VAL A 41 2.97 -1.30 9.36
CA VAL A 41 2.76 -2.42 8.44
C VAL A 41 3.39 -2.14 7.08
N TYR A 42 3.09 -0.99 6.46
CA TYR A 42 3.56 -0.72 5.09
C TYR A 42 5.02 -0.29 5.07
N ILE A 43 5.42 0.63 5.94
CA ILE A 43 6.83 1.07 6.00
C ILE A 43 7.67 0.04 6.77
N GLY A 44 7.28 -0.29 8.01
CA GLY A 44 8.07 -1.15 8.89
C GLY A 44 8.11 -2.62 8.49
N GLY A 45 7.03 -3.17 7.94
CA GLY A 45 6.94 -4.56 7.52
C GLY A 45 7.21 -4.76 6.03
N ILE A 46 6.27 -4.33 5.20
CA ILE A 46 6.21 -4.68 3.77
C ILE A 46 7.37 -4.05 3.00
N ASN A 47 7.60 -2.73 3.12
CA ASN A 47 8.66 -2.04 2.38
C ASN A 47 10.06 -2.56 2.78
N VAL A 48 10.28 -2.79 4.08
CA VAL A 48 11.52 -3.38 4.59
C VAL A 48 11.73 -4.79 4.02
N LEU A 49 10.71 -5.65 4.01
CA LEU A 49 10.79 -6.99 3.42
C LEU A 49 11.10 -6.93 1.91
N ILE A 50 10.49 -5.98 1.18
CA ILE A 50 10.78 -5.75 -0.24
C ILE A 50 12.25 -5.37 -0.45
N ILE A 51 12.77 -4.43 0.35
CA ILE A 51 14.18 -4.01 0.27
C ILE A 51 15.10 -5.20 0.57
N PHE A 52 14.84 -5.97 1.63
CA PHE A 52 15.60 -7.18 1.93
C PHE A 52 15.57 -8.19 0.80
N GLY A 53 14.40 -8.46 0.21
CA GLY A 53 14.27 -9.37 -0.93
C GLY A 53 15.05 -8.90 -2.17
N ILE A 54 15.03 -7.59 -2.45
CA ILE A 54 15.82 -6.98 -3.54
C ILE A 54 17.32 -7.12 -3.24
N MET A 55 17.75 -6.85 -2.01
CA MET A 55 19.17 -6.90 -1.60
C MET A 55 19.74 -8.32 -1.59
N LEU A 56 18.97 -9.31 -1.13
CA LEU A 56 19.38 -10.72 -1.14
C LEU A 56 19.53 -11.26 -2.56
N THR A 57 18.76 -10.73 -3.50
CA THR A 57 18.86 -11.12 -4.90
C THR A 57 19.97 -10.33 -5.60
N ASN A 58 21.22 -10.74 -5.34
CA ASN A 58 22.47 -10.06 -5.73
C ASN A 58 22.63 -9.76 -7.24
N ARG A 59 21.79 -10.34 -8.12
CA ARG A 59 21.77 -10.05 -9.57
C ARG A 59 20.76 -9.00 -10.02
N ILE A 60 19.90 -8.48 -9.13
CA ILE A 60 18.80 -7.57 -9.49
C ILE A 60 19.20 -6.08 -9.36
N SER A 61 20.27 -5.75 -8.64
CA SER A 61 20.71 -4.35 -8.49
C SER A 61 21.16 -3.69 -9.81
N SER A 62 21.52 -4.49 -10.82
CA SER A 62 21.96 -4.04 -12.15
C SER A 62 20.97 -4.33 -13.28
N ILE A 63 19.80 -4.93 -13.00
CA ILE A 63 18.75 -5.06 -14.00
C ILE A 63 18.17 -3.68 -14.22
N ARG A 64 18.75 -2.96 -15.19
CA ARG A 64 18.10 -1.83 -15.81
C ARG A 64 16.84 -2.38 -16.48
N LEU A 65 15.69 -2.08 -15.90
CA LEU A 65 14.42 -2.29 -16.58
C LEU A 65 14.45 -1.41 -17.84
N SER A 66 14.91 -1.95 -18.97
CA SER A 66 14.69 -1.34 -20.26
C SER A 66 13.23 -1.57 -20.57
N GLN A 67 12.40 -0.66 -20.08
CA GLN A 67 10.97 -0.67 -20.37
C GLN A 67 10.72 -0.20 -21.81
N THR A 68 11.61 -0.50 -22.77
CA THR A 68 11.43 -0.27 -24.21
C THR A 68 10.42 -1.28 -24.76
N ASN A 69 9.21 -1.24 -24.23
CA ASN A 69 8.06 -1.95 -24.78
C ASN A 69 7.23 -0.92 -25.55
N VAL A 70 6.94 -1.22 -26.82
CA VAL A 70 6.11 -0.41 -27.73
C VAL A 70 4.75 -0.04 -27.09
N GLN A 71 4.31 -0.81 -26.08
CA GLN A 71 3.09 -0.59 -25.33
C GLN A 71 3.16 0.49 -24.24
N GLN A 72 4.32 1.10 -23.97
CA GLN A 72 4.41 2.22 -23.01
C GLN A 72 3.50 3.39 -23.40
N GLY A 73 3.42 3.70 -24.70
CA GLY A 73 2.53 4.74 -25.21
C GLY A 73 1.06 4.41 -24.96
N VAL A 74 0.66 3.15 -25.20
CA VAL A 74 -0.69 2.66 -24.93
C VAL A 74 -1.00 2.71 -23.43
N GLY A 75 -0.07 2.26 -22.58
CA GLY A 75 -0.21 2.33 -21.12
C GLY A 75 -0.35 3.77 -20.61
N GLY A 76 0.41 4.71 -21.19
CA GLY A 76 0.28 6.14 -20.90
C GLY A 76 -1.09 6.69 -21.27
N VAL A 77 -1.60 6.36 -22.46
CA VAL A 77 -2.94 6.77 -22.92
C VAL A 77 -4.03 6.20 -22.02
N VAL A 78 -3.96 4.91 -21.68
CA VAL A 78 -4.95 4.26 -20.79
C VAL A 78 -4.92 4.87 -19.38
N SER A 79 -3.73 5.12 -18.83
CA SER A 79 -3.56 5.77 -17.52
C SER A 79 -4.14 7.19 -17.51
N LEU A 80 -3.86 7.99 -18.55
CA LEU A 80 -4.42 9.33 -18.70
C LEU A 80 -5.94 9.31 -18.86
N TRP A 81 -6.46 8.36 -19.66
CA TRP A 81 -7.90 8.21 -19.85
C TRP A 81 -8.60 7.84 -18.52
N LEU A 82 -8.04 6.90 -17.76
CA LEU A 82 -8.56 6.54 -16.43
C LEU A 82 -8.47 7.72 -15.45
N MET A 83 -7.36 8.47 -15.45
CA MET A 83 -7.20 9.65 -14.60
C MET A 83 -8.25 10.72 -14.91
N LEU A 84 -8.53 10.97 -16.20
CA LEU A 84 -9.57 11.91 -16.62
C LEU A 84 -10.97 11.41 -16.25
N LEU A 85 -11.24 10.12 -16.46
CA LEU A 85 -12.52 9.51 -16.10
C LEU A 85 -12.79 9.67 -14.59
N ILE A 86 -11.82 9.28 -13.75
CA ILE A 86 -11.93 9.40 -12.29
C ILE A 86 -12.06 10.87 -11.90
N GLY A 87 -11.29 11.77 -12.53
CA GLY A 87 -11.40 13.21 -12.29
C GLY A 87 -12.79 13.77 -12.59
N ILE A 88 -13.38 13.42 -13.73
CA ILE A 88 -14.74 13.83 -14.10
C ILE A 88 -15.76 13.26 -13.11
N VAL A 89 -15.64 11.99 -12.74
CA VAL A 89 -16.54 11.36 -11.76
C VAL A 89 -16.46 12.09 -10.42
N ILE A 90 -15.26 12.36 -9.91
CA ILE A 90 -15.09 13.07 -8.64
C ILE A 90 -15.66 14.49 -8.70
N SER A 91 -15.42 15.23 -9.79
CA SER A 91 -15.91 16.62 -9.91
C SER A 91 -17.40 16.74 -10.15
N LYS A 92 -18.03 15.78 -10.84
CA LYS A 92 -19.47 15.84 -11.16
C LYS A 92 -20.36 15.16 -10.11
N THR A 93 -19.79 14.31 -9.26
CA THR A 93 -20.57 13.64 -8.22
C THR A 93 -20.96 14.64 -7.13
N PRO A 94 -22.25 14.80 -6.82
CA PRO A 94 -22.70 15.64 -5.71
C PRO A 94 -22.41 14.92 -4.39
N TRP A 95 -21.25 15.17 -3.81
CA TRP A 95 -20.84 14.56 -2.54
C TRP A 95 -21.69 15.07 -1.38
N TYR A 96 -22.18 14.15 -0.56
CA TYR A 96 -22.85 14.49 0.69
C TYR A 96 -21.81 14.91 1.74
N GLN A 97 -21.68 16.22 1.95
CA GLN A 97 -20.73 16.77 2.91
C GLN A 97 -21.40 16.96 4.27
N VAL A 98 -20.79 16.37 5.30
CA VAL A 98 -21.19 16.55 6.70
C VAL A 98 -20.07 17.31 7.40
N THR A 99 -20.42 18.28 8.23
CA THR A 99 -19.46 18.94 9.11
C THR A 99 -19.00 17.95 10.16
N SER A 100 -17.76 17.48 10.04
CA SER A 100 -17.11 16.60 10.99
C SER A 100 -16.35 17.43 12.02
N ALA A 101 -16.52 17.10 13.30
CA ALA A 101 -15.64 17.60 14.36
C ALA A 101 -14.41 16.69 14.47
N GLU A 102 -13.28 17.25 14.88
CA GLU A 102 -12.06 16.48 15.16
C GLU A 102 -12.35 15.41 16.23
N PRO A 103 -12.17 14.11 15.90
CA PRO A 103 -12.31 13.04 16.88
C PRO A 103 -11.22 13.14 17.96
N SER A 104 -11.58 12.85 19.21
CA SER A 104 -10.59 12.82 20.31
C SER A 104 -9.58 11.68 20.21
N SER A 105 -9.97 10.55 19.62
CA SER A 105 -9.11 9.45 19.17
C SER A 105 -9.90 8.48 18.31
N THR A 106 -9.31 7.93 17.24
CA THR A 106 -9.98 6.93 16.41
C THR A 106 -9.75 5.49 16.88
N VAL A 107 -8.75 5.25 17.74
CA VAL A 107 -8.33 3.90 18.18
C VAL A 107 -9.47 3.16 18.86
N ARG A 108 -10.16 3.80 19.81
CA ARG A 108 -11.23 3.16 20.59
C ARG A 108 -12.40 2.77 19.70
N GLU A 109 -12.82 3.65 18.81
CA GLU A 109 -13.97 3.43 17.93
C GLU A 109 -13.69 2.32 16.92
N VAL A 110 -12.51 2.33 16.30
CA VAL A 110 -12.07 1.25 15.40
C VAL A 110 -12.01 -0.08 16.14
N GLY A 111 -11.49 -0.10 17.37
CA GLY A 111 -11.46 -1.32 18.20
C GLY A 111 -12.85 -1.89 18.48
N ILE A 112 -13.82 -1.05 18.84
CA ILE A 112 -15.21 -1.48 19.05
C ILE A 112 -15.80 -2.03 17.75
N LEU A 113 -15.59 -1.34 16.62
CA LEU A 113 -16.09 -1.78 15.32
C LEU A 113 -15.53 -3.14 14.91
N LEU A 114 -14.24 -3.39 15.15
CA LEU A 114 -13.60 -4.69 14.88
C LEU A 114 -14.14 -5.81 15.76
N MET A 115 -14.47 -5.52 17.02
CA MET A 115 -14.97 -6.51 17.99
C MET A 115 -16.49 -6.72 17.92
N THR A 116 -17.21 -5.92 17.13
CA THR A 116 -18.68 -5.99 17.05
C THR A 116 -19.13 -6.16 15.59
N LYS A 117 -19.18 -5.07 14.83
CA LYS A 117 -19.74 -5.03 13.48
C LYS A 117 -18.89 -5.79 12.46
N TYR A 118 -17.57 -5.72 12.58
CA TYR A 118 -16.61 -6.33 11.66
C TYR A 118 -15.90 -7.56 12.26
N LEU A 119 -16.52 -8.22 13.23
CA LEU A 119 -15.97 -9.41 13.88
C LEU A 119 -15.67 -10.53 12.87
N LEU A 120 -16.63 -10.84 11.98
CA LEU A 120 -16.46 -11.91 10.99
C LEU A 120 -15.33 -11.60 9.98
N PRO A 121 -15.24 -10.40 9.36
CA PRO A 121 -14.07 -10.02 8.56
C PRO A 121 -12.75 -10.12 9.32
N PHE A 122 -12.71 -9.72 10.60
CA PHE A 122 -11.51 -9.79 11.43
C PHE A 122 -11.03 -11.23 11.64
N GLU A 123 -11.95 -12.16 11.91
CA GLU A 123 -11.63 -13.60 12.01
C GLU A 123 -11.17 -14.18 10.67
N ALA A 124 -11.84 -13.83 9.57
CA ALA A 124 -11.46 -14.28 8.24
C ALA A 124 -10.04 -13.83 7.86
N ILE A 125 -9.66 -12.59 8.18
CA ILE A 125 -8.29 -12.08 7.98
C ILE A 125 -7.29 -12.83 8.87
N SER A 126 -7.65 -13.19 10.10
CA SER A 126 -6.78 -13.97 10.98
C SER A 126 -6.45 -15.34 10.39
N ILE A 127 -7.45 -16.02 9.82
CA ILE A 127 -7.26 -17.30 9.12
C ILE A 127 -6.45 -17.10 7.83
N LEU A 128 -6.70 -16.04 7.07
CA LEU A 128 -5.92 -15.69 5.88
C LEU A 128 -4.44 -15.52 6.21
N LEU A 129 -4.12 -14.79 7.29
CA LEU A 129 -2.75 -14.55 7.73
C LEU A 129 -2.06 -15.82 8.23
N LEU A 130 -2.80 -16.70 8.93
CA LEU A 130 -2.31 -18.02 9.31
C LEU A 130 -1.96 -18.84 8.05
N GLY A 131 -2.86 -18.87 7.08
CA GLY A 131 -2.64 -19.56 5.80
C GLY A 131 -1.44 -18.99 5.02
N ALA A 132 -1.30 -17.67 4.99
CA ALA A 132 -0.17 -16.99 4.35
C ALA A 132 1.16 -17.33 5.04
N LEU A 133 1.20 -17.38 6.38
CA LEU A 133 2.39 -17.77 7.13
C LEU A 133 2.78 -19.23 6.88
N ILE A 134 1.82 -20.16 6.90
CA ILE A 134 2.06 -21.56 6.58
C ILE A 134 2.57 -21.70 5.14
N GLY A 135 1.92 -21.03 4.19
CA GLY A 135 2.31 -21.04 2.78
C GLY A 135 3.73 -20.51 2.55
N ALA A 136 4.05 -19.36 3.14
CA ALA A 136 5.39 -18.77 3.05
C ALA A 136 6.46 -19.67 3.70
N ALA A 137 6.17 -20.27 4.86
CA ALA A 137 7.09 -21.17 5.55
C ALA A 137 7.37 -22.45 4.73
N LEU A 138 6.34 -23.03 4.10
CA LEU A 138 6.49 -24.20 3.23
C LEU A 138 7.29 -23.88 1.96
N LEU A 139 7.08 -22.71 1.35
CA LEU A 139 7.84 -22.26 0.17
C LEU A 139 9.31 -21.94 0.49
N SER A 140 9.58 -21.40 1.68
CA SER A 140 10.93 -21.03 2.11
C SER A 140 11.78 -22.24 2.50
N ARG A 141 11.14 -23.37 2.85
CA ARG A 141 11.85 -24.58 3.24
C ARG A 141 12.51 -25.22 2.01
N GLU A 142 13.82 -25.38 2.05
CA GLU A 142 14.55 -26.15 1.04
C GLU A 142 14.02 -27.59 1.00
N ALA A 143 13.72 -28.07 -0.22
CA ALA A 143 13.38 -29.46 -0.44
C ALA A 143 14.66 -30.28 -0.28
N ASN A 144 14.75 -31.06 0.80
CA ASN A 144 15.59 -32.26 0.79
C ASN A 144 14.97 -33.30 -0.15
#